data_AF-A0A0F9MRW6-F1
#
_entry.id   AF-A0A0F9MRW6-F1
#
_cell.length_a   1.000
_cell.length_b   1.000
_cell.length_c   1.000
_cell.angle_alpha   90.00
_cell.angle_beta   90.00
_cell.angle_gamma   90.00
#
_symmetry.space_group_name_H-M   'P 1'
#
loop_
_entity.id
_entity.type
_entity.pdbx_description
1 polymer ?
#
loop_
_entity_poly.entity_id
_entity_poly.type
_entity_poly.pdbx_seq_one_letter_code
_entity_poly.pdbx_strand_id
1 'polypeptide(L)'
;MSGARWTSKQLEAFEGKRPKVKAQWATIGGKKHYFRSQWEVDFAYYLEMLKQYKQIQEWEYEPKTFWFEQIKRGVRSYLPDFRVTEKDQSIIYYEVKGYMDARSKTKLKRMKKYYPDVKLQLVQASQIKEIRNKFSFLFK
;
A
#
# COMPACT_ATOMS: atom_id res chain seq x y z
N MET A 1 13.90 8.09 -14.30
CA MET A 1 13.21 7.41 -13.17
C MET A 1 11.90 8.14 -12.90
N SER A 2 10.79 7.69 -13.50
CA SER A 2 9.49 8.41 -13.42
C SER A 2 8.57 7.77 -12.40
N GLY A 3 8.01 8.58 -11.49
CA GLY A 3 6.95 8.18 -10.57
C GLY A 3 5.75 7.54 -11.28
N ALA A 4 5.22 6.49 -10.65
CA ALA A 4 3.92 5.86 -10.88
C ALA A 4 3.38 5.90 -12.34
N ARG A 5 3.89 5.02 -13.21
CA ARG A 5 3.22 4.69 -14.48
C ARG A 5 2.22 3.55 -14.28
N TRP A 6 1.04 3.86 -13.75
CA TRP A 6 -0.09 2.94 -13.82
C TRP A 6 -0.74 3.06 -15.20
N THR A 7 -0.73 1.97 -15.96
CA THR A 7 -1.44 1.90 -17.26
C THR A 7 -2.93 1.68 -17.02
N SER A 8 -3.79 2.09 -17.95
CA SER A 8 -5.23 1.78 -17.90
C SER A 8 -5.48 0.27 -17.71
N LYS A 9 -4.64 -0.56 -18.34
CA LYS A 9 -4.62 -2.02 -18.22
C LYS A 9 -4.39 -2.52 -16.79
N GLN A 10 -3.53 -1.85 -16.00
CA GLN A 10 -3.33 -2.18 -14.58
C GLN A 10 -4.53 -1.80 -13.70
N LEU A 11 -5.39 -0.86 -14.13
CA LEU A 11 -6.63 -0.52 -13.41
C LEU A 11 -7.79 -1.48 -13.75
N GLU A 12 -7.74 -2.13 -14.91
CA GLU A 12 -8.72 -3.11 -15.41
C GLU A 12 -8.50 -4.52 -14.83
N ALA A 13 -7.25 -4.88 -14.47
CA ALA A 13 -6.91 -6.18 -13.88
C ALA A 13 -7.55 -6.47 -12.49
N PHE A 14 -8.30 -5.51 -11.94
CA PHE A 14 -9.00 -5.62 -10.66
C PHE A 14 -10.50 -5.90 -10.79
N GLU A 15 -11.01 -6.17 -12.00
CA GLU A 15 -12.41 -6.53 -12.22
C GLU A 15 -12.68 -7.95 -11.68
N GLY A 16 -13.66 -8.06 -10.77
CA GLY A 16 -13.98 -9.31 -10.07
C GLY A 16 -14.85 -9.08 -8.83
N LYS A 17 -15.22 -10.15 -8.11
CA LYS A 17 -15.95 -10.03 -6.85
C LYS A 17 -15.04 -9.50 -5.75
N ARG A 18 -15.55 -8.56 -4.94
CA ARG A 18 -14.84 -8.01 -3.78
C ARG A 18 -14.49 -9.14 -2.79
N PRO A 19 -13.21 -9.31 -2.39
CA PRO A 19 -12.83 -10.36 -1.45
C PRO A 19 -13.37 -10.08 -0.04
N LYS A 20 -13.57 -11.14 0.76
CA LYS A 20 -13.82 -10.99 2.20
C LYS A 20 -12.56 -10.42 2.85
N VAL A 21 -12.75 -9.39 3.68
CA VAL A 21 -11.66 -8.71 4.37
C VAL A 21 -11.71 -9.09 5.85
N LYS A 22 -10.55 -9.37 6.44
CA LYS A 22 -10.37 -9.62 7.88
C LYS A 22 -9.43 -8.56 8.45
N ALA A 23 -9.98 -7.65 9.26
CA ALA A 23 -9.20 -6.68 10.03
C ALA A 23 -8.76 -7.31 11.36
N GLN A 24 -7.59 -6.92 11.87
CA GLN A 24 -7.08 -7.42 13.15
C GLN A 24 -5.96 -6.54 13.72
N TRP A 25 -5.74 -6.65 15.02
CA TRP A 25 -4.52 -6.16 15.66
C TRP A 25 -3.36 -7.12 15.37
N ALA A 26 -2.17 -6.57 15.11
CA ALA A 26 -0.93 -7.34 15.07
C ALA A 26 0.23 -6.50 15.64
N THR A 27 1.23 -7.19 16.21
CA THR A 27 2.48 -6.59 16.67
C THR A 27 3.61 -7.08 15.78
N ILE A 28 4.24 -6.18 15.03
CA ILE A 28 5.28 -6.51 14.03
C ILE A 28 6.43 -5.51 14.24
N GLY A 29 7.68 -6.01 14.32
CA GLY A 29 8.85 -5.16 14.58
C GLY A 29 8.76 -4.40 15.91
N GLY A 30 8.10 -4.96 16.92
CA GLY A 30 7.86 -4.31 18.22
C GLY A 30 6.78 -3.23 18.21
N LYS A 31 6.13 -2.95 17.07
CA LYS A 31 5.07 -1.94 16.94
C LYS A 31 3.71 -2.62 16.80
N LYS A 32 2.71 -2.17 17.59
CA LYS A 32 1.33 -2.68 17.54
C LYS A 32 0.47 -1.78 16.65
N HIS A 33 -0.16 -2.36 15.63
CA HIS A 33 -1.04 -1.65 14.70
C HIS A 33 -2.37 -2.39 14.50
N TYR A 34 -3.41 -1.64 14.13
CA TYR A 34 -4.70 -2.18 13.71
C TYR A 34 -4.78 -2.17 12.18
N PHE A 35 -4.62 -3.35 11.58
CA PHE A 35 -4.64 -3.54 10.14
C PHE A 35 -6.06 -3.77 9.64
N ARG A 36 -6.41 -3.15 8.51
CA ARG A 36 -7.73 -3.22 7.91
C ARG A 36 -7.92 -4.47 7.06
N SER A 37 -6.86 -5.20 6.74
CA SER A 37 -6.93 -6.46 6.03
C SER A 37 -5.80 -7.43 6.39
N GLN A 38 -6.03 -8.73 6.18
CA GLN A 38 -4.98 -9.74 6.28
C GLN A 38 -3.84 -9.47 5.29
N TRP A 39 -4.12 -8.89 4.12
CA TRP A 39 -3.07 -8.60 3.13
C TRP A 39 -2.13 -7.48 3.59
N GLU A 40 -2.64 -6.50 4.34
CA GLU A 40 -1.79 -5.49 4.98
C GLU A 40 -0.91 -6.13 6.05
N VAL A 41 -1.44 -7.06 6.84
CA VAL A 41 -0.64 -7.82 7.81
C VAL A 41 0.48 -8.58 7.09
N ASP A 42 0.16 -9.27 6.00
CA ASP A 42 1.14 -10.05 5.26
C ASP A 42 2.23 -9.17 4.64
N PHE A 43 1.83 -8.02 4.11
CA PHE A 43 2.76 -7.05 3.54
C PHE A 43 3.62 -6.39 4.63
N ALA A 44 3.07 -6.12 5.82
CA ALA A 44 3.82 -5.60 6.96
C ALA A 44 4.90 -6.59 7.44
N TYR A 45 4.60 -7.90 7.52
CA TYR A 45 5.62 -8.92 7.80
C TYR A 45 6.71 -8.96 6.73
N TYR A 46 6.34 -8.82 5.46
CA TYR A 46 7.31 -8.74 4.38
C TYR A 46 8.21 -7.50 4.50
N LEU A 47 7.65 -6.31 4.77
CA LEU A 47 8.43 -5.09 4.99
C LEU A 47 9.35 -5.21 6.21
N GLU A 48 8.87 -5.79 7.30
CA GLU A 48 9.69 -6.04 8.49
C GLU A 48 10.85 -6.98 8.19
N MET A 49 10.60 -8.07 7.46
CA MET A 49 11.66 -8.96 6.98
C MET A 49 12.67 -8.18 6.12
N LEU A 50 12.21 -7.39 5.14
CA LEU A 50 13.10 -6.57 4.32
C LEU A 50 13.95 -5.62 5.16
N LYS A 51 13.37 -4.99 6.20
CA LYS A 51 14.11 -4.14 7.14
C LYS A 51 15.17 -4.93 7.90
N GLN A 52 14.83 -6.10 8.43
CA GLN A 52 15.76 -6.97 9.17
C GLN A 52 16.95 -7.42 8.31
N TYR A 53 16.70 -7.75 7.04
CA TYR A 53 17.74 -8.07 6.06
C TYR A 53 18.40 -6.83 5.43
N LYS A 54 18.16 -5.63 6.00
CA LYS A 54 18.72 -4.36 5.53
C LYS A 54 18.50 -4.16 4.04
N GLN A 55 17.30 -4.49 3.52
CA GLN A 55 16.87 -4.23 2.15
C GLN A 55 16.11 -2.91 2.02
N ILE A 56 15.45 -2.47 3.09
CA ILE A 56 14.89 -1.13 3.26
C ILE A 56 15.39 -0.55 4.59
N GLN A 57 15.31 0.77 4.77
CA GLN A 57 15.73 1.43 6.01
C GLN A 57 14.63 1.36 7.08
N GLU A 58 13.39 1.69 6.71
CA GLU A 58 12.26 1.71 7.64
C GLU A 58 10.93 1.57 6.90
N TRP A 59 9.91 1.10 7.61
CA TRP A 59 8.53 1.12 7.17
C TRP A 59 7.60 1.64 8.28
N GLU A 60 6.51 2.27 7.87
CA GLU A 60 5.50 2.83 8.76
C GLU A 60 4.10 2.59 8.21
N TYR A 61 3.14 2.28 9.09
CA TYR A 61 1.74 2.03 8.74
C TYR A 61 0.88 3.28 8.93
N GLU A 62 0.14 3.65 7.89
CA GLU A 62 -0.73 4.83 7.80
C GLU A 62 -0.14 6.15 8.36
N PRO A 63 1.12 6.54 8.06
CA PRO A 63 1.76 7.65 8.75
C PRO A 63 1.36 9.04 8.26
N LYS A 64 0.82 9.15 7.02
CA LYS A 64 0.56 10.46 6.40
C LYS A 64 -0.73 10.47 5.58
N THR A 65 -1.62 11.39 5.92
CA THR A 65 -2.78 11.74 5.11
C THR A 65 -2.41 12.87 4.13
N PHE A 66 -2.75 12.68 2.86
CA PHE A 66 -2.66 13.68 1.80
C PHE A 66 -4.01 14.35 1.60
N TRP A 67 -4.07 15.67 1.74
CA TRP A 67 -5.30 16.46 1.60
C TRP A 67 -5.41 17.06 0.20
N PHE A 68 -6.57 16.95 -0.43
CA PHE A 68 -6.85 17.57 -1.73
C PHE A 68 -7.66 18.86 -1.50
N GLU A 69 -7.00 19.93 -1.06
CA GLU A 69 -7.65 21.14 -0.49
C GLU A 69 -8.63 21.86 -1.44
N GLN A 70 -8.38 21.75 -2.75
CA GLN A 70 -9.24 22.31 -3.79
C GLN A 70 -10.55 21.53 -3.97
N ILE A 71 -10.65 20.30 -3.44
CA ILE A 71 -11.83 19.45 -3.53
C ILE A 71 -12.78 19.74 -2.37
N LYS A 72 -13.99 20.21 -2.69
CA LYS A 72 -15.04 20.49 -1.69
C LYS A 72 -15.98 19.32 -1.40
N ARG A 73 -16.15 18.37 -2.32
CA ARG A 73 -17.04 17.18 -2.18
C ARG A 73 -16.38 15.88 -2.66
N GLY A 74 -16.80 14.75 -2.10
CA GLY A 74 -16.28 13.41 -2.45
C GLY A 74 -14.95 13.07 -1.76
N VAL A 75 -13.99 12.50 -2.50
CA VAL A 75 -12.68 12.07 -1.96
C VAL A 75 -11.77 13.26 -1.64
N ARG A 76 -11.84 13.81 -0.43
CA ARG A 76 -11.08 15.02 -0.05
C ARG A 76 -9.67 14.76 0.46
N SER A 77 -9.37 13.51 0.76
CA SER A 77 -8.06 13.10 1.23
C SER A 77 -7.76 11.65 0.84
N TYR A 78 -6.50 11.28 1.03
CA TYR A 78 -6.04 9.93 0.86
C TYR A 78 -4.96 9.58 1.88
N LEU A 79 -5.13 8.45 2.54
CA LEU A 79 -4.19 7.88 3.49
C LEU A 79 -3.72 6.55 2.89
N PRO A 80 -2.50 6.49 2.31
CA PRO A 80 -1.90 5.24 1.87
C PRO A 80 -1.61 4.33 3.06
N ASP A 81 -1.64 3.02 2.83
CA ASP A 81 -1.46 2.01 3.88
C ASP A 81 -0.05 2.03 4.48
N PHE A 82 0.99 2.25 3.66
CA PHE A 82 2.38 2.24 4.14
C PHE A 82 3.24 3.37 3.57
N ARG A 83 4.23 3.80 4.35
CA ARG A 83 5.41 4.56 3.89
C ARG A 83 6.64 3.69 4.07
N VAL A 84 7.49 3.62 3.05
CA VAL A 84 8.76 2.91 3.07
C VAL A 84 9.87 3.91 2.77
N THR A 85 10.90 3.89 3.62
CA THR A 85 12.17 4.59 3.39
C THR A 85 13.15 3.59 2.81
N GLU A 86 13.53 3.82 1.55
CA GLU A 86 14.51 3.00 0.82
C GLU A 86 15.93 3.25 1.34
N LYS A 87 16.89 2.40 0.93
CA LYS A 87 18.31 2.54 1.31
C LYS A 87 18.92 3.88 0.89
N ASP A 88 18.46 4.41 -0.24
CA ASP A 88 18.90 5.69 -0.80
C ASP A 88 18.15 6.87 -0.15
N GLN A 89 17.45 6.64 0.96
CA GLN A 89 16.59 7.59 1.69
C GLN A 89 15.38 8.08 0.87
N SER A 90 15.13 7.53 -0.32
CA SER A 90 13.94 7.88 -1.08
C SER A 90 12.69 7.28 -0.43
N ILE A 91 11.58 8.00 -0.53
CA ILE A 91 10.31 7.60 0.07
C ILE A 91 9.37 7.06 -0.99
N ILE A 92 8.79 5.89 -0.71
CA ILE A 92 7.74 5.28 -1.51
C ILE A 92 6.55 4.97 -0.62
N TYR A 93 5.37 5.41 -1.03
CA TYR A 93 4.11 5.01 -0.39
C TYR A 93 3.57 3.76 -1.06
N TYR A 94 2.98 2.86 -0.27
CA TYR A 94 2.33 1.65 -0.77
C TYR A 94 0.85 1.62 -0.35
N GLU A 95 0.00 1.13 -1.25
CA GLU A 95 -1.40 0.81 -1.00
C GLU A 95 -1.67 -0.65 -1.35
N VAL A 96 -2.19 -1.40 -0.39
CA VAL A 96 -2.56 -2.80 -0.55
C VAL A 96 -4.00 -2.86 -1.07
N LYS A 97 -4.19 -3.52 -2.22
CA LYS A 97 -5.51 -3.63 -2.87
C LYS A 97 -5.83 -5.01 -3.40
N GLY A 98 -6.98 -5.52 -2.97
CA GLY A 98 -7.63 -6.68 -3.59
C GLY A 98 -8.75 -6.37 -4.57
N TYR A 99 -9.24 -5.13 -4.59
CA TYR A 99 -10.32 -4.70 -5.48
C TYR A 99 -10.25 -3.20 -5.77
N MET A 100 -10.59 -2.78 -6.99
CA MET A 100 -10.47 -1.39 -7.44
C MET A 100 -11.84 -0.75 -7.69
N ASP A 101 -12.42 -0.18 -6.63
CA ASP A 101 -13.67 0.58 -6.74
C ASP A 101 -13.47 2.00 -7.31
N ALA A 102 -14.58 2.66 -7.68
CA ALA A 102 -14.55 4.02 -8.23
C ALA A 102 -13.89 5.04 -7.28
N ARG A 103 -14.03 4.84 -5.96
CA ARG A 103 -13.43 5.70 -4.94
C ARG A 103 -11.91 5.56 -4.92
N SER A 104 -11.39 4.34 -5.03
CA SER A 104 -9.96 4.03 -5.11
C SER A 104 -9.36 4.59 -6.39
N LYS A 105 -10.02 4.40 -7.55
CA LYS A 105 -9.61 5.04 -8.81
C LYS A 105 -9.52 6.56 -8.67
N THR A 106 -10.48 7.17 -7.97
CA THR A 106 -10.50 8.62 -7.72
C THR A 106 -9.33 9.06 -6.82
N LYS A 107 -9.05 8.34 -5.73
CA LYS A 107 -7.90 8.61 -4.85
C LYS A 107 -6.58 8.60 -5.64
N LEU A 108 -6.34 7.57 -6.45
CA LEU A 108 -5.13 7.43 -7.24
C LEU A 108 -4.99 8.52 -8.30
N LYS A 109 -6.08 8.83 -9.03
CA LYS A 109 -6.10 9.95 -9.99
C LYS A 109 -5.79 11.28 -9.30
N ARG A 110 -6.32 11.51 -8.10
CA ARG A 110 -6.07 12.73 -7.32
C ARG A 110 -4.65 12.80 -6.79
N MET A 111 -4.07 11.70 -6.32
CA MET A 111 -2.64 11.67 -5.96
C MET A 111 -1.76 12.07 -7.13
N LYS A 112 -1.97 11.43 -8.29
CA LYS A 112 -1.20 11.76 -9.50
C LYS A 112 -1.35 13.23 -9.91
N LYS A 113 -2.52 13.84 -9.70
CA LYS A 113 -2.78 15.24 -10.05
C LYS A 113 -2.21 16.23 -9.04
N TYR A 114 -2.47 16.04 -7.75
CA TYR A 114 -2.17 17.03 -6.70
C TYR A 114 -0.84 16.79 -5.99
N TYR A 115 -0.26 15.61 -6.12
CA TYR A 115 1.02 15.22 -5.52
C TYR A 115 1.88 14.45 -6.53
N PRO A 116 2.23 15.06 -7.68
CA PRO A 116 2.93 14.37 -8.77
C PRO A 116 4.32 13.83 -8.37
N ASP A 117 4.98 14.46 -7.41
CA ASP A 117 6.30 14.06 -6.92
C ASP A 117 6.26 12.90 -5.91
N VAL A 118 5.07 12.55 -5.41
CA VAL A 118 4.92 11.45 -4.46
C VAL A 118 4.91 10.12 -5.21
N LYS A 119 5.93 9.29 -4.93
CA LYS A 119 5.97 7.90 -5.42
C LYS A 119 4.94 7.07 -4.66
N LEU A 120 3.98 6.49 -5.38
CA LEU A 120 2.95 5.60 -4.85
C LEU A 120 2.90 4.29 -5.63
N GLN A 121 2.98 3.16 -4.93
CA GLN A 121 2.96 1.80 -5.44
C GLN A 121 1.72 1.02 -4.96
N LEU A 122 1.02 0.35 -5.87
CA LEU A 122 -0.06 -0.58 -5.54
C LEU A 122 0.52 -1.98 -5.31
N VAL A 123 0.08 -2.63 -4.23
CA VAL A 123 0.36 -4.03 -3.94
C VAL A 123 -0.90 -4.84 -4.22
N GLN A 124 -0.82 -5.69 -5.24
CA GLN A 124 -1.96 -6.46 -5.74
C GLN A 124 -1.99 -7.89 -5.19
N ALA A 125 -3.10 -8.58 -5.45
CA ALA A 125 -3.31 -9.98 -5.07
C ALA A 125 -2.17 -10.90 -5.52
N SER A 126 -1.65 -10.70 -6.73
CA SER A 126 -0.55 -11.50 -7.29
C SER A 126 0.74 -11.35 -6.49
N GLN A 127 1.08 -10.12 -6.08
CA GLN A 127 2.24 -9.84 -5.25
C GLN A 127 2.09 -10.42 -3.84
N ILE A 128 0.91 -10.30 -3.23
CA ILE A 128 0.65 -10.93 -1.92
C ILE A 128 0.74 -12.45 -2.02
N LYS A 129 0.21 -13.05 -3.08
CA LYS A 129 0.33 -14.49 -3.34
C LYS A 129 1.79 -14.91 -3.51
N GLU A 130 2.57 -14.14 -4.25
CA GLU A 130 4.00 -14.40 -4.43
C GLU A 130 4.76 -14.31 -3.10
N ILE A 131 4.47 -13.30 -2.28
CA ILE A 131 5.04 -13.15 -0.93
C ILE A 131 4.70 -14.39 -0.09
N ARG A 132 3.43 -14.81 -0.04
CA ARG A 132 2.99 -16.00 0.70
C ARG A 132 3.67 -17.28 0.23
N ASN A 133 3.91 -17.41 -1.07
CA ASN A 133 4.56 -18.59 -1.63
C ASN A 133 6.06 -18.62 -1.32
N LYS A 134 6.76 -17.50 -1.55
CA LYS A 134 8.22 -17.40 -1.36
C LYS A 134 8.61 -17.34 0.11
N PHE A 135 7.79 -16.71 0.94
CA PHE A 135 8.06 -16.45 2.35
C PHE A 135 6.98 -17.04 3.25
N SER A 136 6.54 -18.26 2.93
CA SER A 136 5.48 -18.96 3.68
C SER A 136 5.79 -19.11 5.17
N PHE A 137 7.08 -19.15 5.54
CA PHE A 137 7.54 -19.21 6.93
C PHE A 137 7.17 -17.97 7.76
N LEU A 138 6.85 -16.82 7.14
CA LEU A 138 6.39 -15.62 7.84
C LEU A 138 4.95 -15.73 8.37
N PHE A 139 4.15 -16.67 7.86
CA PHE A 139 2.70 -16.74 8.08
C PHE A 139 2.25 -18.01 8.84
N LYS A 140 3.20 -18.75 9.42
CA LYS A 140 2.94 -19.96 10.20
C LYS A 140 2.53 -19.65 11.63
#